data_AF-A0A919LBG7-F1
#
_entry.id   AF-A0A919LBG7-F1
#
_cell.length_a   1.000
_cell.length_b   1.000
_cell.length_c   1.000
_cell.angle_alpha   90.00
_cell.angle_beta   90.00
_cell.angle_gamma   90.00
#
_symmetry.space_group_name_H-M   'P 1'
#
loop_
_entity.id
_entity.type
_entity.pdbx_description
1 polymer ?
#
loop_
_entity_poly.entity_id
_entity_poly.type
_entity_poly.pdbx_seq_one_letter_code
_entity_poly.pdbx_strand_id
1 'polypeptide(L)'
;MRFSDGTTLLATVPLTAGVARFTTSALQPGSHPVTAQYEGDPVFAGSGTAGPAAVTVGFSSPCLTTPHHGPLTVAEGQALCIGPGGSQSGPVQVRPGGALAVTGARITGPVSADGARAVTVCGSVLTGPVSVRGSSGYVLIGSAGAGERPCAGSTTTGPLVVEANTAGVEASANKVTGPVTVTGNSGAGLPPGKDAPAAESNRVTGPLRCEGNTPTLHQSGNTVTGPRTGQCR
;
A
#
# COMPACT_ATOMS: atom_id res chain seq x y z
N MET A 1 3.67 -25.38 5.84
CA MET A 1 3.58 -24.29 6.83
C MET A 1 3.08 -23.05 6.12
N ARG A 2 2.05 -22.40 6.65
CA ARG A 2 1.55 -21.10 6.21
C ARG A 2 2.06 -20.02 7.16
N PHE A 3 2.58 -18.93 6.63
CA PHE A 3 2.96 -17.73 7.37
C PHE A 3 1.99 -16.62 7.00
N SER A 4 1.43 -15.94 8.00
CA SER A 4 0.46 -14.87 7.78
C SER A 4 0.78 -13.62 8.61
N ASP A 5 0.47 -12.45 8.09
CA ASP A 5 0.48 -11.15 8.77
C ASP A 5 -0.95 -10.72 9.09
N GLY A 6 -1.42 -11.01 10.30
CA GLY A 6 -2.84 -10.96 10.63
C GLY A 6 -3.59 -11.96 9.75
N THR A 7 -4.56 -11.46 8.97
CA THR A 7 -5.30 -12.30 8.00
C THR A 7 -4.53 -12.55 6.72
N THR A 8 -3.55 -11.70 6.36
CA THR A 8 -2.73 -11.75 5.12
C THR A 8 -1.86 -12.99 5.03
N LEU A 9 -2.08 -13.87 4.05
CA LEU A 9 -1.14 -14.96 3.77
C LEU A 9 0.13 -14.40 3.11
N LEU A 10 1.27 -14.54 3.78
CA LEU A 10 2.58 -14.11 3.27
C LEU A 10 3.24 -15.18 2.41
N ALA A 11 3.20 -16.44 2.86
CA ALA A 11 3.80 -17.56 2.15
C ALA A 11 3.27 -18.92 2.64
N THR A 12 3.29 -19.90 1.74
CA THR A 12 3.22 -21.32 2.10
C THR A 12 4.56 -21.96 1.77
N VAL A 13 5.24 -22.50 2.78
CA VAL A 13 6.56 -23.14 2.64
C VAL A 13 6.54 -24.56 3.21
N PRO A 14 7.26 -25.51 2.59
CA PRO A 14 7.37 -26.87 3.10
C PRO A 14 8.16 -26.91 4.41
N LEU A 15 7.96 -27.98 5.19
CA LEU A 15 8.82 -28.30 6.32
C LEU A 15 10.03 -29.08 5.80
N THR A 16 11.23 -28.74 6.29
CA THR A 16 12.45 -29.52 6.05
C THR A 16 13.07 -29.81 7.41
N ALA A 17 13.14 -31.09 7.77
CA ALA A 17 13.57 -31.54 9.10
C ALA A 17 12.82 -30.83 10.25
N GLY A 18 11.50 -30.71 10.13
CA GLY A 18 10.65 -30.08 11.15
C GLY A 18 10.70 -28.55 11.20
N VAL A 19 11.46 -27.89 10.31
CA VAL A 19 11.59 -26.44 10.27
C VAL A 19 11.07 -25.89 8.95
N ALA A 20 10.29 -24.82 9.02
CA ALA A 20 9.89 -24.01 7.87
C ALA A 20 10.52 -22.61 8.01
N ARG A 21 11.12 -22.09 6.93
CA ARG A 21 11.73 -20.75 6.91
C ARG A 21 11.13 -19.94 5.76
N PHE A 22 10.82 -18.69 6.05
CA PHE A 22 10.33 -17.71 5.08
C PHE A 22 11.06 -16.39 5.30
N THR A 23 11.52 -15.78 4.20
CA THR A 23 12.20 -14.48 4.19
C THR A 23 11.47 -13.54 3.25
N THR A 24 11.19 -12.32 3.69
CA THR A 24 10.50 -11.31 2.87
C THR A 24 11.05 -9.91 3.14
N SER A 25 11.08 -9.09 2.09
CA SER A 25 11.32 -7.65 2.15
C SER A 25 10.09 -6.84 1.75
N ALA A 26 8.94 -7.49 1.60
CA ALA A 26 7.71 -6.89 1.08
C ALA A 26 6.82 -6.27 2.18
N LEU A 27 7.17 -6.47 3.46
CA LEU A 27 6.44 -5.87 4.57
C LEU A 27 6.63 -4.34 4.54
N GLN A 28 5.51 -3.62 4.64
CA GLN A 28 5.54 -2.17 4.79
C GLN A 28 6.16 -1.78 6.14
N PRO A 29 6.67 -0.55 6.31
CA PRO A 29 7.02 -0.06 7.64
C PRO A 29 5.86 -0.16 8.65
N GLY A 30 6.15 -0.51 9.90
CA GLY A 30 5.18 -0.66 10.99
C GLY A 30 5.21 -2.03 11.70
N SER A 31 4.26 -2.28 12.61
CA SER A 31 4.11 -3.54 13.37
C SER A 31 3.22 -4.58 12.67
N HIS A 32 3.74 -5.78 12.42
CA HIS A 32 3.09 -6.88 11.70
C HIS A 32 2.82 -8.05 12.67
N PRO A 33 1.55 -8.40 12.95
CA PRO A 33 1.19 -9.56 13.76
C PRO A 33 1.39 -10.87 12.98
N VAL A 34 2.60 -11.43 13.00
CA VAL A 34 2.91 -12.64 12.23
C VAL A 34 2.47 -13.90 12.97
N THR A 35 1.71 -14.76 12.30
CA THR A 35 1.33 -16.10 12.76
C THR A 35 1.89 -17.16 11.83
N ALA A 36 1.99 -18.39 12.33
CA ALA A 36 2.38 -19.53 11.53
C ALA A 36 1.48 -20.73 11.81
N GLN A 37 1.04 -21.41 10.75
CA GLN A 37 0.11 -22.53 10.80
C GLN A 37 0.66 -23.74 10.03
N TYR A 38 0.73 -24.86 10.72
CA TYR A 38 0.98 -26.16 10.14
C TYR A 38 -0.37 -26.86 9.91
N GLU A 39 -0.63 -27.24 8.67
CA GLU A 39 -1.91 -27.83 8.25
C GLU A 39 -2.09 -29.28 8.71
N GLY A 40 -1.05 -29.87 9.30
CA GLY A 40 -1.02 -31.30 9.57
C GLY A 40 -0.55 -32.11 8.36
N ASP A 41 -0.40 -33.41 8.59
CA ASP A 41 -0.19 -34.43 7.59
C ASP A 41 -0.85 -35.75 8.07
N PRO A 42 -0.74 -36.88 7.34
CA PRO A 42 -1.35 -38.14 7.77
C PRO A 42 -0.85 -38.68 9.12
N VAL A 43 0.28 -38.16 9.64
CA VAL A 43 0.93 -38.62 10.87
C VAL A 43 0.73 -37.62 12.02
N PHE A 44 0.78 -36.32 11.73
CA PHE A 44 0.69 -35.26 12.73
C PHE A 44 -0.52 -34.35 12.51
N ALA A 45 -1.24 -34.06 13.59
CA ALA A 45 -2.31 -33.09 13.57
C ALA A 45 -1.79 -31.67 13.26
N GLY A 46 -2.65 -30.86 12.63
CA GLY A 46 -2.36 -29.44 12.41
C GLY A 46 -2.18 -28.68 13.72
N SER A 47 -1.36 -27.65 13.68
CA SER A 47 -1.06 -26.78 14.83
C SER A 47 -0.72 -25.37 14.38
N GLY A 48 -0.76 -24.41 15.30
CA GLY A 48 -0.42 -23.03 15.01
C GLY A 48 0.17 -22.31 16.22
N THR A 49 0.71 -21.12 15.98
CA THR A 49 1.16 -20.24 17.05
C THR A 49 0.00 -19.87 17.99
N ALA A 50 0.23 -19.89 19.31
CA ALA A 50 -0.80 -19.57 20.31
C ALA A 50 -1.34 -18.13 20.20
N GLY A 51 -0.57 -17.23 19.58
CA GLY A 51 -0.95 -15.87 19.25
C GLY A 51 0.07 -15.26 18.27
N PRO A 52 -0.19 -14.05 17.77
CA PRO A 52 0.71 -13.40 16.82
C PRO A 52 2.02 -12.97 17.48
N ALA A 53 3.12 -13.16 16.75
CA ALA A 53 4.41 -12.56 17.07
C ALA A 53 4.53 -11.20 16.35
N ALA A 54 4.76 -10.13 17.12
CA ALA A 54 4.92 -8.80 16.54
C ALA A 54 6.29 -8.66 15.85
N VAL A 55 6.28 -8.45 14.53
CA VAL A 55 7.46 -8.11 13.73
C VAL A 55 7.38 -6.63 13.37
N THR A 56 8.34 -5.82 13.79
CA THR A 56 8.35 -4.39 13.48
C THR A 56 9.35 -4.08 12.38
N VAL A 57 8.86 -3.53 11.26
CA VAL A 57 9.69 -2.91 10.23
C VAL A 57 9.88 -1.44 10.62
N GLY A 58 11.10 -1.08 11.00
CA GLY A 58 11.41 0.25 11.50
C GLY A 58 11.43 1.34 10.42
N PHE A 59 11.28 2.57 10.86
CA PHE A 59 11.60 3.76 10.06
C PHE A 59 13.05 4.16 10.27
N SER A 60 13.66 4.77 9.26
CA SER A 60 15.05 5.24 9.32
C SER A 60 15.23 6.48 10.20
N SER A 61 14.14 7.16 10.52
CA SER A 61 14.08 8.32 11.41
C SER A 61 12.73 8.36 12.14
N PRO A 62 12.60 9.14 13.24
CA PRO A 62 11.30 9.44 13.82
C PRO A 62 10.33 10.02 12.79
N CYS A 63 9.04 9.75 12.96
CA CYS A 63 8.02 10.28 12.06
C CYS A 63 7.95 11.81 12.14
N LEU A 64 7.73 12.43 10.98
CA LEU A 64 7.37 13.84 10.92
C LEU A 64 5.94 14.02 11.48
N THR A 65 5.83 14.63 12.64
CA THR A 65 4.55 14.92 13.34
C THR A 65 4.29 16.41 13.53
N THR A 66 5.20 17.26 13.02
CA THR A 66 5.11 18.72 13.06
C THR A 66 5.19 19.27 11.63
N PRO A 67 4.95 20.59 11.42
CA PRO A 67 5.16 21.20 10.12
C PRO A 67 6.61 21.12 9.65
N HIS A 68 6.78 20.79 8.37
CA HIS A 68 8.03 20.86 7.64
C HIS A 68 7.80 21.61 6.31
N HIS A 69 8.74 22.47 5.96
CA HIS A 69 8.69 23.30 4.76
C HIS A 69 9.93 23.05 3.89
N GLY A 70 9.72 23.01 2.58
CA GLY A 70 10.76 22.73 1.60
C GLY A 70 10.74 21.28 1.10
N PRO A 71 11.74 20.89 0.29
CA PRO A 71 11.80 19.57 -0.30
C PRO A 71 12.03 18.48 0.76
N LEU A 72 11.33 17.36 0.60
CA LEU A 72 11.50 16.16 1.41
C LEU A 72 11.86 14.99 0.49
N THR A 73 13.03 14.39 0.70
CA THR A 73 13.52 13.28 -0.12
C THR A 73 13.70 12.03 0.74
N VAL A 74 13.13 10.92 0.29
CA VAL A 74 13.36 9.58 0.86
C VAL A 74 14.33 8.86 -0.07
N ALA A 75 15.56 8.62 0.41
CA ALA A 75 16.60 7.97 -0.37
C ALA A 75 16.44 6.43 -0.41
N GLU A 76 17.26 5.78 -1.22
CA GLU A 76 17.36 4.32 -1.25
C GLU A 76 17.64 3.76 0.16
N GLY A 77 16.93 2.71 0.54
CA GLY A 77 17.09 2.06 1.85
C GLY A 77 16.51 2.88 3.01
N GLN A 78 15.98 4.08 2.77
CA GLN A 78 15.29 4.85 3.79
C GLN A 78 13.80 4.54 3.82
N ALA A 79 13.26 4.43 5.04
CA ALA A 79 11.83 4.42 5.31
C ALA A 79 11.47 5.66 6.12
N LEU A 80 10.61 6.52 5.57
CA LEU A 80 10.14 7.74 6.22
C LEU A 80 8.64 7.67 6.51
N CYS A 81 8.23 8.16 7.67
CA CYS A 81 6.84 8.39 8.00
C CYS A 81 6.51 9.87 8.19
N ILE A 82 5.33 10.27 7.72
CA ILE A 82 4.64 11.49 8.13
C ILE A 82 3.40 11.04 8.90
N GLY A 83 3.43 11.26 10.21
CA GLY A 83 2.42 10.77 11.14
C GLY A 83 1.31 11.78 11.44
N PRO A 84 0.37 11.41 12.32
CA PRO A 84 -0.72 12.29 12.72
C PRO A 84 -0.23 13.66 13.20
N GLY A 85 -0.86 14.72 12.70
CA GLY A 85 -0.47 16.11 13.01
C GLY A 85 0.68 16.65 12.15
N GLY A 86 1.42 15.79 11.44
CA GLY A 86 2.47 16.20 10.51
C GLY A 86 1.90 16.96 9.30
N SER A 87 2.62 18.01 8.89
CA SER A 87 2.35 18.70 7.62
C SER A 87 3.62 18.91 6.83
N GLN A 88 3.56 18.63 5.53
CA GLN A 88 4.67 18.80 4.61
C GLN A 88 4.26 19.78 3.52
N SER A 89 4.96 20.90 3.45
CA SER A 89 4.76 21.93 2.41
C SER A 89 5.99 21.98 1.51
N GLY A 90 5.82 21.59 0.25
CA GLY A 90 6.91 21.41 -0.71
C GLY A 90 6.91 20.01 -1.31
N PRO A 91 7.80 19.75 -2.28
CA PRO A 91 7.83 18.48 -2.99
C PRO A 91 8.26 17.33 -2.08
N VAL A 92 7.59 16.19 -2.21
CA VAL A 92 8.01 14.91 -1.61
C VAL A 92 8.48 14.00 -2.73
N GLN A 93 9.74 13.55 -2.65
CA GLN A 93 10.33 12.64 -3.62
C GLN A 93 10.79 11.35 -2.93
N VAL A 94 10.22 10.22 -3.31
CA VAL A 94 10.69 8.89 -2.93
C VAL A 94 11.53 8.36 -4.08
N ARG A 95 12.84 8.22 -3.84
CA ARG A 95 13.78 7.66 -4.81
C ARG A 95 13.63 6.13 -4.88
N PRO A 96 14.14 5.50 -5.95
CA PRO A 96 14.15 4.05 -6.05
C PRO A 96 14.72 3.39 -4.79
N GLY A 97 14.04 2.36 -4.30
CA GLY A 97 14.44 1.67 -3.07
C GLY A 97 13.99 2.32 -1.77
N GLY A 98 13.43 3.53 -1.80
CA GLY A 98 12.86 4.22 -0.62
C GLY A 98 11.45 3.73 -0.25
N ALA A 99 11.01 4.03 0.97
CA ALA A 99 9.68 3.72 1.47
C ALA A 99 9.03 4.91 2.18
N LEU A 100 7.76 5.18 1.88
CA LEU A 100 7.01 6.31 2.44
C LEU A 100 5.71 5.83 3.08
N ALA A 101 5.48 6.25 4.32
CA ALA A 101 4.20 6.10 5.01
C ALA A 101 3.62 7.47 5.39
N VAL A 102 2.38 7.75 5.01
CA VAL A 102 1.67 9.00 5.31
C VAL A 102 0.37 8.64 6.02
N THR A 103 0.21 9.02 7.29
CA THR A 103 -0.94 8.62 8.09
C THR A 103 -1.48 9.79 8.88
N GLY A 104 -2.75 10.16 8.65
CA GLY A 104 -3.40 11.28 9.36
C GLY A 104 -2.70 12.62 9.15
N ALA A 105 -2.02 12.80 8.01
CA ALA A 105 -1.15 13.93 7.75
C ALA A 105 -1.66 14.81 6.60
N ARG A 106 -1.01 15.97 6.42
CA ARG A 106 -1.26 16.87 5.29
C ARG A 106 -0.01 17.04 4.42
N ILE A 107 -0.16 16.95 3.11
CA ILE A 107 0.90 17.29 2.16
C ILE A 107 0.37 18.35 1.19
N THR A 108 1.11 19.44 1.03
CA THR A 108 0.84 20.50 0.06
C THR A 108 2.05 20.65 -0.84
N GLY A 109 1.92 20.17 -2.09
CA GLY A 109 3.02 20.05 -3.04
C GLY A 109 2.94 18.72 -3.81
N PRO A 110 3.81 18.53 -4.82
CA PRO A 110 3.85 17.28 -5.57
C PRO A 110 4.40 16.14 -4.71
N VAL A 111 3.78 14.96 -4.79
CA VAL A 111 4.30 13.70 -4.24
C VAL A 111 4.68 12.81 -5.42
N SER A 112 5.95 12.43 -5.50
CA SER A 112 6.46 11.54 -6.54
C SER A 112 7.20 10.38 -5.89
N ALA A 113 6.74 9.17 -6.15
CA ALA A 113 7.43 7.94 -5.80
C ALA A 113 7.73 7.16 -7.08
N ASP A 114 9.00 6.90 -7.34
CA ASP A 114 9.47 6.17 -8.52
C ASP A 114 10.39 5.04 -8.07
N GLY A 115 9.99 3.79 -8.31
CA GLY A 115 10.75 2.62 -7.88
C GLY A 115 10.73 2.36 -6.37
N ALA A 116 9.67 2.78 -5.66
CA ALA A 116 9.59 2.64 -4.21
C ALA A 116 9.45 1.17 -3.75
N ARG A 117 9.97 0.86 -2.55
CA ARG A 117 9.81 -0.44 -1.87
C ARG A 117 8.56 -0.52 -0.99
N ALA A 118 7.92 0.59 -0.69
CA ALA A 118 6.60 0.65 -0.10
C ALA A 118 6.05 2.07 -0.21
N VAL A 119 4.77 2.18 -0.50
CA VAL A 119 4.03 3.45 -0.37
C VAL A 119 2.76 3.18 0.40
N THR A 120 2.57 3.87 1.52
CA THR A 120 1.36 3.77 2.35
C THR A 120 0.79 5.16 2.56
N VAL A 121 -0.50 5.36 2.26
CA VAL A 121 -1.20 6.63 2.47
C VAL A 121 -2.57 6.35 3.07
N CYS A 122 -2.76 6.74 4.32
CA CYS A 122 -3.97 6.46 5.09
C CYS A 122 -4.52 7.75 5.74
N GLY A 123 -5.82 8.00 5.60
CA GLY A 123 -6.55 9.08 6.28
C GLY A 123 -5.92 10.46 6.12
N SER A 124 -5.28 10.73 4.98
CA SER A 124 -4.46 11.92 4.78
C SER A 124 -5.08 12.88 3.76
N VAL A 125 -4.63 14.15 3.78
CA VAL A 125 -5.05 15.17 2.82
C VAL A 125 -3.86 15.58 1.96
N LEU A 126 -3.96 15.34 0.65
CA LEU A 126 -2.93 15.64 -0.33
C LEU A 126 -3.44 16.75 -1.26
N THR A 127 -2.70 17.86 -1.35
CA THR A 127 -3.01 18.98 -2.26
C THR A 127 -1.83 19.17 -3.21
N GLY A 128 -2.02 18.82 -4.47
CA GLY A 128 -0.96 18.72 -5.48
C GLY A 128 -1.03 17.39 -6.23
N PRO A 129 -0.22 17.21 -7.29
CA PRO A 129 -0.17 15.96 -8.03
C PRO A 129 0.49 14.85 -7.19
N VAL A 130 -0.08 13.65 -7.23
CA VAL A 130 0.44 12.45 -6.58
C VAL A 130 0.73 11.41 -7.66
N SER A 131 1.98 10.95 -7.73
CA SER A 131 2.43 9.94 -8.69
C SER A 131 3.20 8.84 -7.98
N VAL A 132 2.75 7.60 -8.16
CA VAL A 132 3.41 6.38 -7.67
C VAL A 132 3.65 5.46 -8.86
N ARG A 133 4.91 5.32 -9.24
CA ARG A 133 5.34 4.64 -10.46
C ARG A 133 6.38 3.56 -10.19
N GLY A 134 6.27 2.44 -10.89
CA GLY A 134 7.33 1.43 -10.94
C GLY A 134 7.67 0.81 -9.58
N SER A 135 6.80 0.90 -8.59
CA SER A 135 7.10 0.41 -7.24
C SER A 135 7.21 -1.11 -7.24
N SER A 136 8.31 -1.61 -6.68
CA SER A 136 8.59 -3.03 -6.52
C SER A 136 8.07 -3.58 -5.19
N GLY A 137 7.50 -2.74 -4.34
CA GLY A 137 6.78 -3.14 -3.15
C GLY A 137 5.36 -2.58 -3.11
N TYR A 138 4.59 -3.02 -2.12
CA TYR A 138 3.16 -2.82 -2.11
C TYR A 138 2.79 -1.34 -1.99
N VAL A 139 1.84 -0.91 -2.84
CA VAL A 139 1.27 0.43 -2.83
C VAL A 139 -0.11 0.37 -2.21
N LEU A 140 -0.27 1.00 -1.05
CA LEU A 140 -1.52 1.12 -0.31
C LEU A 140 -1.91 2.59 -0.18
N ILE A 141 -2.99 2.99 -0.84
CA ILE A 141 -3.57 4.33 -0.79
C ILE A 141 -5.02 4.17 -0.35
N GLY A 142 -5.24 4.07 0.96
CA GLY A 142 -6.55 3.75 1.54
C GLY A 142 -7.03 2.31 1.27
N SER A 143 -7.83 1.80 2.19
CA SER A 143 -8.54 0.53 2.11
C SER A 143 -9.99 0.69 2.57
N ALA A 144 -10.91 -0.08 1.99
CA ALA A 144 -12.34 -0.01 2.30
C ALA A 144 -12.77 -0.94 3.48
N GLY A 145 -11.81 -1.64 4.11
CA GLY A 145 -12.08 -2.70 5.08
C GLY A 145 -11.67 -2.38 6.52
N ALA A 146 -12.44 -2.91 7.48
CA ALA A 146 -12.15 -2.94 8.91
C ALA A 146 -11.17 -4.07 9.29
N GLY A 147 -10.05 -4.19 8.56
CA GLY A 147 -8.97 -5.13 8.90
C GLY A 147 -8.14 -4.65 10.10
N GLU A 148 -7.27 -5.52 10.62
CA GLU A 148 -6.40 -5.28 11.80
C GLU A 148 -5.45 -4.07 11.64
N ARG A 149 -5.18 -3.63 10.40
CA ARG A 149 -4.55 -2.35 10.09
C ARG A 149 -5.51 -1.48 9.25
N PRO A 150 -6.37 -0.67 9.88
CA PRO A 150 -7.28 0.20 9.13
C PRO A 150 -6.48 1.29 8.42
N CYS A 151 -6.48 1.25 7.09
CA CYS A 151 -5.94 2.34 6.28
C CYS A 151 -7.11 3.17 5.75
N ALA A 152 -7.55 4.16 6.51
CA ALA A 152 -8.67 5.00 6.07
C ALA A 152 -8.38 5.63 4.69
N GLY A 153 -9.41 5.81 3.86
CA GLY A 153 -9.29 6.50 2.59
C GLY A 153 -8.76 7.93 2.74
N SER A 154 -8.01 8.39 1.73
CA SER A 154 -7.40 9.73 1.72
C SER A 154 -8.14 10.69 0.78
N THR A 155 -7.95 11.99 0.99
CA THR A 155 -8.46 13.03 0.08
C THR A 155 -7.33 13.60 -0.73
N THR A 156 -7.45 13.57 -2.07
CA THR A 156 -6.47 14.14 -3.00
C THR A 156 -7.12 15.25 -3.83
N THR A 157 -6.52 16.43 -3.83
CA THR A 157 -6.87 17.54 -4.71
C THR A 157 -5.71 17.75 -5.69
N GLY A 158 -5.89 17.27 -6.92
CA GLY A 158 -4.86 17.17 -7.94
C GLY A 158 -4.91 15.82 -8.68
N PRO A 159 -4.08 15.63 -9.73
CA PRO A 159 -3.92 14.35 -10.40
C PRO A 159 -3.44 13.25 -9.45
N LEU A 160 -4.02 12.04 -9.58
CA LEU A 160 -3.51 10.82 -8.95
C LEU A 160 -3.10 9.83 -10.03
N VAL A 161 -1.83 9.44 -10.04
CA VAL A 161 -1.25 8.48 -10.99
C VAL A 161 -0.69 7.31 -10.20
N VAL A 162 -1.19 6.11 -10.47
CA VAL A 162 -0.69 4.85 -9.91
C VAL A 162 -0.40 3.91 -11.08
N GLU A 163 0.87 3.79 -11.44
CA GLU A 163 1.26 3.24 -12.73
C GLU A 163 2.44 2.25 -12.64
N ALA A 164 2.34 1.13 -13.36
CA ALA A 164 3.41 0.14 -13.51
C ALA A 164 3.98 -0.41 -12.18
N ASN A 165 3.19 -0.45 -11.11
CA ASN A 165 3.61 -1.04 -9.83
C ASN A 165 3.36 -2.56 -9.86
N THR A 166 4.34 -3.36 -9.41
CA THR A 166 4.35 -4.81 -9.69
C THR A 166 4.15 -5.71 -8.47
N ALA A 167 4.15 -5.15 -7.27
CA ALA A 167 3.95 -5.88 -6.02
C ALA A 167 2.54 -5.70 -5.43
N GLY A 168 1.57 -5.38 -6.29
CA GLY A 168 0.20 -5.09 -5.94
C GLY A 168 -0.08 -3.63 -5.61
N VAL A 169 -1.33 -3.25 -5.84
CA VAL A 169 -1.87 -1.92 -5.58
C VAL A 169 -3.22 -2.07 -4.91
N GLU A 170 -3.44 -1.33 -3.83
CA GLU A 170 -4.77 -1.01 -3.34
C GLU A 170 -4.91 0.51 -3.23
N ALA A 171 -5.84 1.06 -4.00
CA ALA A 171 -6.18 2.48 -3.99
C ALA A 171 -7.67 2.64 -3.73
N SER A 172 -8.12 2.38 -2.49
CA SER A 172 -9.54 2.24 -2.17
C SER A 172 -10.05 3.26 -1.15
N ALA A 173 -11.36 3.52 -1.18
CA ALA A 173 -12.07 4.44 -0.30
C ALA A 173 -11.62 5.91 -0.39
N ASN A 174 -10.91 6.31 -1.46
CA ASN A 174 -10.37 7.66 -1.57
C ASN A 174 -11.37 8.65 -2.17
N LYS A 175 -11.20 9.92 -1.84
CA LYS A 175 -11.85 11.05 -2.52
C LYS A 175 -10.82 11.78 -3.36
N VAL A 176 -11.00 11.82 -4.67
CA VAL A 176 -10.08 12.51 -5.59
C VAL A 176 -10.81 13.60 -6.37
N THR A 177 -10.28 14.81 -6.36
CA THR A 177 -10.68 15.91 -7.23
C THR A 177 -9.55 16.19 -8.20
N GLY A 178 -9.68 15.70 -9.43
CA GLY A 178 -8.62 15.65 -10.44
C GLY A 178 -8.67 14.38 -11.28
N PRO A 179 -7.85 14.29 -12.34
CA PRO A 179 -7.74 13.08 -13.15
C PRO A 179 -7.10 11.93 -12.35
N VAL A 180 -7.62 10.72 -12.52
CA VAL A 180 -7.09 9.50 -11.91
C VAL A 180 -6.65 8.54 -13.00
N THR A 181 -5.41 8.07 -12.91
CA THR A 181 -4.82 7.06 -13.80
C THR A 181 -4.34 5.88 -12.97
N VAL A 182 -4.86 4.68 -13.26
CA VAL A 182 -4.48 3.42 -12.63
C VAL A 182 -4.10 2.43 -13.74
N THR A 183 -2.84 2.40 -14.15
CA THR A 183 -2.43 1.72 -15.40
C THR A 183 -1.26 0.77 -15.23
N GLY A 184 -1.29 -0.38 -15.90
CA GLY A 184 -0.16 -1.31 -15.96
C GLY A 184 0.25 -1.92 -14.61
N ASN A 185 -0.59 -1.86 -13.58
CA ASN A 185 -0.25 -2.41 -12.27
C ASN A 185 -0.47 -3.93 -12.24
N SER A 186 0.30 -4.64 -11.43
CA SER A 186 0.20 -6.08 -11.26
C SER A 186 0.59 -6.53 -9.85
N GLY A 187 0.35 -7.82 -9.58
CA GLY A 187 0.65 -8.45 -8.28
C GLY A 187 -0.55 -8.47 -7.33
N ALA A 188 -0.54 -9.45 -6.43
CA ALA A 188 -1.62 -9.75 -5.48
C ALA A 188 -1.61 -8.88 -4.20
N GLY A 189 -0.64 -7.98 -4.05
CA GLY A 189 -0.51 -7.18 -2.83
C GLY A 189 -0.25 -8.04 -1.58
N LEU A 190 -0.58 -7.47 -0.42
CA LEU A 190 -0.46 -8.14 0.87
C LEU A 190 -1.76 -8.87 1.28
N PRO A 191 -2.98 -8.29 1.26
CA PRO A 191 -4.19 -8.96 1.79
C PRO A 191 -4.57 -10.27 1.07
N PRO A 192 -5.14 -11.28 1.77
CA PRO A 192 -5.59 -12.52 1.13
C PRO A 192 -6.81 -12.26 0.25
N GLY A 193 -6.87 -12.94 -0.89
CA GLY A 193 -8.02 -12.88 -1.80
C GLY A 193 -8.07 -11.60 -2.66
N LYS A 194 -7.04 -10.74 -2.59
CA LYS A 194 -6.84 -9.65 -3.54
C LYS A 194 -5.77 -10.03 -4.55
N ASP A 195 -6.04 -11.06 -5.36
CA ASP A 195 -5.07 -11.56 -6.36
C ASP A 195 -4.82 -10.60 -7.53
N ALA A 196 -5.36 -9.38 -7.46
CA ALA A 196 -5.27 -8.37 -8.48
C ALA A 196 -5.23 -6.96 -7.88
N PRO A 197 -4.67 -5.99 -8.63
CA PRO A 197 -4.77 -4.58 -8.28
C PRO A 197 -6.21 -4.17 -7.98
N ALA A 198 -6.39 -3.32 -6.98
CA ALA A 198 -7.70 -2.85 -6.55
C ALA A 198 -7.76 -1.32 -6.49
N ALA A 199 -8.87 -0.75 -6.95
CA ALA A 199 -9.24 0.64 -6.78
C ALA A 199 -10.74 0.71 -6.50
N GLU A 200 -11.15 0.46 -5.26
CA GLU A 200 -12.56 0.25 -4.89
C GLU A 200 -13.13 1.41 -4.07
N SER A 201 -14.44 1.61 -4.12
CA SER A 201 -15.17 2.57 -3.28
C SER A 201 -14.64 4.02 -3.34
N ASN A 202 -13.99 4.40 -4.44
CA ASN A 202 -13.47 5.74 -4.62
C ASN A 202 -14.56 6.71 -5.08
N ARG A 203 -14.42 7.98 -4.69
CA ARG A 203 -15.17 9.10 -5.24
C ARG A 203 -14.25 9.99 -6.06
N VAL A 204 -14.43 9.97 -7.37
CA VAL A 204 -13.60 10.72 -8.32
C VAL A 204 -14.41 11.84 -8.96
N THR A 205 -13.88 13.06 -8.92
CA THR A 205 -14.38 14.20 -9.69
C THR A 205 -13.31 14.57 -10.71
N GLY A 206 -13.46 14.10 -11.94
CA GLY A 206 -12.44 14.10 -13.00
C GLY A 206 -12.50 12.82 -13.84
N PRO A 207 -11.69 12.72 -14.91
CA PRO A 207 -11.60 11.50 -15.70
C PRO A 207 -10.94 10.36 -14.91
N LEU A 208 -11.42 9.13 -15.11
CA LEU A 208 -10.84 7.91 -14.56
C LEU A 208 -10.36 7.01 -15.71
N ARG A 209 -9.06 6.72 -15.74
CA ARG A 209 -8.43 5.82 -16.71
C ARG A 209 -7.83 4.62 -16.02
N CYS A 210 -8.24 3.43 -16.45
CA CYS A 210 -7.68 2.19 -15.94
C CYS A 210 -7.38 1.23 -17.08
N GLU A 211 -6.11 0.92 -17.34
CA GLU A 211 -5.72 0.14 -18.51
C GLU A 211 -4.53 -0.75 -18.20
N GLY A 212 -4.51 -1.96 -18.77
CA GLY A 212 -3.36 -2.86 -18.67
C GLY A 212 -3.06 -3.42 -17.28
N ASN A 213 -3.93 -3.23 -16.27
CA ASN A 213 -3.72 -3.84 -14.97
C ASN A 213 -3.93 -5.35 -15.05
N THR A 214 -3.07 -6.13 -14.40
CA THR A 214 -3.03 -7.60 -14.53
C THR A 214 -2.83 -8.31 -13.18
N PRO A 215 -3.73 -9.20 -12.74
CA PRO A 215 -5.05 -9.46 -13.33
C PRO A 215 -5.94 -8.22 -13.37
N THR A 216 -7.07 -8.30 -14.06
CA THR A 216 -7.96 -7.14 -14.27
C THR A 216 -8.25 -6.40 -12.97
N LEU A 217 -8.16 -5.07 -13.02
CA LEU A 217 -8.38 -4.20 -11.87
C LEU A 217 -9.74 -4.50 -11.19
N HIS A 218 -9.72 -4.64 -9.86
CA HIS A 218 -10.93 -4.68 -9.05
C HIS A 218 -11.39 -3.24 -8.76
N GLN A 219 -12.57 -2.84 -9.25
CA GLN A 219 -13.04 -1.44 -9.17
C GLN A 219 -14.46 -1.25 -8.63
N SER A 220 -14.90 -2.15 -7.75
CA SER A 220 -16.26 -2.13 -7.20
C SER A 220 -16.54 -0.84 -6.42
N GLY A 221 -17.78 -0.33 -6.46
CA GLY A 221 -18.22 0.80 -5.62
C GLY A 221 -17.71 2.19 -6.00
N ASN A 222 -16.98 2.36 -7.11
CA ASN A 222 -16.48 3.68 -7.52
C ASN A 222 -17.59 4.62 -8.04
N THR A 223 -17.64 5.84 -7.51
CA THR A 223 -18.46 6.95 -8.01
C THR A 223 -17.58 7.94 -8.77
N VAL A 224 -17.86 8.16 -10.06
CA VAL A 224 -17.06 9.04 -10.93
C VAL A 224 -17.95 10.09 -11.57
N THR A 225 -17.56 11.35 -11.40
CA THR A 225 -18.09 12.50 -12.13
C THR A 225 -17.06 12.89 -13.20
N GLY A 226 -17.16 12.28 -14.38
CA GLY A 226 -16.21 12.41 -15.49
C GLY A 226 -16.19 11.15 -16.37
N PRO A 227 -15.45 11.17 -17.49
CA PRO A 227 -15.37 10.01 -18.38
C PRO A 227 -14.57 8.85 -17.74
N ARG A 228 -14.96 7.63 -18.09
CA ARG A 228 -14.30 6.37 -17.69
C ARG A 228 -13.69 5.68 -18.91
N THR A 229 -12.49 5.12 -18.77
CA THR A 229 -11.79 4.43 -19.87
C THR A 229 -11.14 3.12 -19.40
N GLY A 230 -11.01 2.19 -20.35
CA GLY A 230 -10.43 0.86 -20.15
C GLY A 230 -11.22 -0.01 -19.17
N GLN A 231 -10.53 -0.64 -18.24
CA GLN A 231 -11.03 -1.57 -17.22
C GLN A 231 -12.01 -0.90 -16.22
N CYS A 232 -11.98 0.43 -16.10
CA CYS A 232 -12.86 1.18 -15.20
C CYS A 232 -14.18 1.60 -15.83
N ARG A 233 -14.55 1.06 -17.01
CA ARG A 233 -15.86 1.29 -17.63
C ARG A 233 -16.96 0.48 -16.97
#